data_AF-A0A370DI79-F1
#
_entry.id   AF-A0A370DI79-F1
#
_cell.length_a   1.000
_cell.length_b   1.000
_cell.length_c   1.000
_cell.angle_alpha   90.00
_cell.angle_beta   90.00
_cell.angle_gamma   90.00
#
_symmetry.space_group_name_H-M   'P 1'
#
loop_
_entity.id
_entity.type
_entity.pdbx_description
1 polymer ?
#
loop_
_entity_poly.entity_id
_entity_poly.type
_entity_poly.pdbx_seq_one_letter_code
_entity_poly.pdbx_strand_id
1 'polypeptide(L)' 'MSDTILQKFKRIFRINMLIGLVITVAAIYMIITGTYDGIETRRSTEAILGWTAIAGVLYTVSFWFACMFRKQFFQKG' A
#
# COMPACT_ATOMS: atom_id res chain seq x y z
N MET A 1 28.70 5.53 5.33
CA MET A 1 27.67 5.20 4.31
C MET A 1 27.12 6.52 3.81
N SER A 2 27.38 6.88 2.54
CA SER A 2 27.19 8.25 2.03
C SER A 2 25.76 8.75 2.25
N ASP A 3 25.59 9.89 2.94
CA ASP A 3 24.30 10.48 3.33
C ASP A 3 23.31 10.63 2.17
N THR A 4 23.81 10.77 0.94
CA THR A 4 23.03 10.82 -0.30
C THR A 4 22.27 9.52 -0.58
N ILE A 5 22.84 8.36 -0.25
CA ILE A 5 22.18 7.05 -0.44
C ILE A 5 21.02 6.90 0.56
N LEU A 6 21.22 7.34 1.80
CA LEU A 6 20.19 7.27 2.84
C LEU A 6 18.97 8.14 2.50
N GLN A 7 19.20 9.35 1.94
CA GLN A 7 18.12 10.23 1.49
C GLN A 7 17.35 9.66 0.29
N LYS A 8 18.04 9.10 -0.70
CA LYS A 8 17.40 8.45 -1.86
C LYS A 8 16.52 7.28 -1.42
N PHE A 9 17.03 6.42 -0.52
CA PHE A 9 16.25 5.32 0.05
C PHE A 9 15.00 5.80 0.80
N LYS A 10 15.11 6.86 1.62
CA LYS A 10 13.93 7.44 2.32
C LYS A 10 12.86 7.90 1.33
N ARG A 11 13.27 8.52 0.21
CA ARG A 11 12.34 9.01 -0.81
C ARG A 11 11.65 7.86 -1.53
N ILE A 12 12.38 6.81 -1.92
CA ILE A 12 11.83 5.61 -2.55
C ILE A 12 10.85 4.88 -1.62
N PHE A 13 11.19 4.73 -0.34
CA PHE A 13 10.30 4.12 0.66
C PHE A 13 8.98 4.89 0.81
N ARG A 14 9.03 6.24 0.87
CA ARG A 14 7.81 7.07 0.90
C ARG A 14 6.96 6.92 -0.35
N ILE A 15 7.58 6.86 -1.53
CA ILE A 15 6.87 6.68 -2.79
C ILE A 15 6.20 5.30 -2.83
N ASN A 16 6.87 4.23 -2.41
CA ASN A 16 6.27 2.89 -2.35
C ASN A 16 5.07 2.84 -1.39
N MET A 17 5.16 3.49 -0.23
CA MET A 17 4.04 3.55 0.71
C MET A 17 2.84 4.32 0.11
N LEU A 18 3.09 5.41 -0.61
CA LEU A 18 2.05 6.15 -1.35
C LEU A 18 1.40 5.31 -2.44
N ILE A 19 2.18 4.53 -3.19
CA ILE A 19 1.66 3.65 -4.24
C ILE A 19 0.70 2.61 -3.64
N GLY A 20 1.10 1.95 -2.54
CA GLY A 20 0.23 0.99 -1.84
C GLY A 20 -1.09 1.62 -1.38
N LEU A 21 -1.02 2.82 -0.81
CA LEU A 21 -2.19 3.58 -0.38
C LEU A 21 -3.11 3.92 -1.57
N VAL A 22 -2.56 4.40 -2.68
CA VAL A 22 -3.33 4.78 -3.88
C VAL A 22 -4.04 3.56 -4.47
N ILE A 23 -3.39 2.41 -4.53
CA ILE A 23 -3.99 1.16 -5.03
C ILE A 23 -5.15 0.75 -4.13
N THR A 24 -5.00 0.80 -2.81
CA THR A 24 -6.09 0.51 -1.87
C THR A 24 -7.26 1.48 -2.06
N VAL A 25 -7.02 2.78 -2.16
CA VAL A 25 -8.07 3.78 -2.35
C VAL A 25 -8.79 3.57 -3.68
N ALA A 26 -8.06 3.29 -4.76
CA ALA A 26 -8.65 3.00 -6.06
C ALA A 26 -9.51 1.72 -6.05
N ALA A 27 -9.04 0.67 -5.36
CA ALA A 27 -9.81 -0.57 -5.19
C ALA A 27 -11.10 -0.32 -4.40
N ILE A 28 -11.03 0.43 -3.29
CA ILE A 28 -12.23 0.78 -2.50
C ILE A 28 -13.19 1.63 -3.32
N TYR A 29 -12.69 2.61 -4.07
CA TYR A 29 -13.50 3.45 -4.94
C TYR A 29 -14.28 2.61 -5.96
N MET A 30 -13.61 1.68 -6.65
CA MET A 30 -14.25 0.78 -7.60
C MET A 30 -15.26 -0.18 -6.95
N ILE A 31 -15.07 -0.59 -5.69
CA ILE A 31 -16.08 -1.37 -4.96
C ILE A 31 -17.34 -0.54 -4.71
N ILE A 32 -17.19 0.76 -4.38
CA ILE A 32 -18.32 1.64 -4.07
C ILE A 32 -19.07 2.07 -5.33
N THR A 33 -18.35 2.44 -6.39
CA THR A 33 -18.96 2.99 -7.63
C THR A 33 -19.19 1.94 -8.71
N GLY A 34 -18.71 0.71 -8.54
CA GLY A 34 -18.82 -0.35 -9.54
C GLY A 34 -20.28 -0.66 -9.86
N THR A 35 -20.72 -0.30 -11.06
CA THR A 35 -22.00 -0.77 -11.60
C THR A 35 -21.79 -2.20 -12.08
N TYR A 36 -22.43 -3.15 -11.40
CA TYR A 36 -22.34 -4.57 -11.76
C TYR A 36 -23.54 -4.97 -12.61
N ASP A 37 -23.30 -5.58 -13.77
CA ASP A 37 -24.36 -6.04 -14.68
C ASP A 37 -25.20 -7.21 -14.09
N GLY A 38 -24.73 -7.86 -13.03
CA GLY A 38 -25.43 -8.96 -12.37
C GLY A 38 -24.84 -9.34 -11.01
N ILE A 39 -25.56 -10.20 -10.28
CA ILE A 39 -25.16 -10.66 -8.94
C ILE A 39 -23.88 -11.52 -9.01
N GLU A 40 -23.71 -12.29 -10.08
CA GLU A 40 -22.55 -13.14 -10.29
C GLU A 40 -21.27 -12.33 -10.57
N THR A 41 -21.37 -11.34 -11.46
CA THR A 41 -20.25 -10.43 -11.79
C THR A 41 -19.88 -9.53 -10.62
N ARG A 42 -20.86 -9.13 -9.80
CA ARG A 42 -20.61 -8.45 -8.53
C ARG A 42 -19.74 -9.28 -7.59
N ARG A 43 -20.09 -10.54 -7.38
CA ARG A 43 -19.41 -11.39 -6.39
C ARG A 43 -17.96 -11.69 -6.76
N SER A 44 -17.66 -11.94 -8.04
CA SER A 44 -16.29 -12.19 -8.47
C SER A 44 -15.45 -10.91 -8.45
N THR A 45 -16.02 -9.79 -8.87
CA THR A 45 -15.33 -8.49 -8.93
C THR A 45 -15.06 -7.96 -7.52
N GLU A 46 -16.06 -7.92 -6.63
CA GLU A 46 -15.86 -7.54 -5.23
C GLU A 46 -14.86 -8.44 -4.51
N ALA A 47 -14.83 -9.75 -4.80
CA ALA A 47 -13.82 -10.65 -4.22
C ALA A 47 -12.40 -10.25 -4.63
N ILE A 48 -12.16 -10.02 -5.93
CA ILE A 48 -10.84 -9.61 -6.43
C ILE A 48 -10.45 -8.24 -5.87
N LEU A 49 -11.34 -7.25 -5.92
CA LEU A 49 -11.03 -5.92 -5.40
C LEU A 49 -10.84 -5.94 -3.88
N GLY A 50 -11.58 -6.77 -3.15
CA GLY A 50 -11.39 -6.98 -1.71
C GLY A 50 -9.99 -7.51 -1.40
N TRP A 51 -9.56 -8.58 -2.08
CA TRP A 51 -8.20 -9.09 -1.94
C TRP A 51 -7.13 -8.06 -2.32
N THR A 52 -7.39 -7.27 -3.36
CA THR A 52 -6.47 -6.22 -3.82
C THR A 52 -6.37 -5.09 -2.80
N ALA A 53 -7.49 -4.68 -2.20
CA ALA A 53 -7.51 -3.68 -1.13
C ALA A 53 -6.76 -4.18 0.11
N ILE A 54 -7.00 -5.42 0.54
CA ILE A 54 -6.31 -6.06 1.67
C ILE A 54 -4.81 -6.12 1.40
N ALA A 55 -4.39 -6.58 0.22
CA ALA A 55 -2.99 -6.66 -0.16
C ALA A 55 -2.32 -5.27 -0.17
N GLY A 56 -3.00 -4.24 -0.70
CA GLY A 56 -2.50 -2.87 -0.69
C GLY A 56 -2.34 -2.29 0.73
N VAL A 57 -3.29 -2.57 1.63
CA VAL A 57 -3.19 -2.17 3.04
C VAL A 57 -2.03 -2.89 3.72
N LEU A 58 -1.94 -4.22 3.58
CA LEU A 58 -0.86 -5.01 4.18
C LEU A 58 0.51 -4.57 3.67
N TYR A 59 0.63 -4.27 2.37
CA TYR A 59 1.86 -3.73 1.79
C TYR A 59 2.21 -2.38 2.44
N THR A 60 1.26 -1.46 2.52
CA THR A 60 1.44 -0.13 3.10
C THR A 60 1.86 -0.23 4.59
N VAL A 61 1.18 -1.08 5.37
CA VAL A 61 1.47 -1.32 6.78
C VAL A 61 2.85 -1.96 6.97
N SER A 62 3.20 -2.96 6.15
CA SER A 62 4.50 -3.64 6.24
C SER A 62 5.66 -2.68 5.97
N PHE A 63 5.53 -1.83 4.93
CA PHE A 63 6.52 -0.81 4.62
C PHE A 63 6.59 0.29 5.69
N TRP A 64 5.45 0.66 6.28
CA TRP A 64 5.41 1.58 7.39
C TRP A 64 6.13 1.03 8.64
N PHE A 65 5.87 -0.23 8.98
CA PHE A 65 6.52 -0.93 10.09
C PHE A 65 8.02 -1.05 9.84
N ALA A 66 8.44 -1.45 8.64
CA ALA A 66 9.86 -1.47 8.25
C ALA A 66 10.52 -0.09 8.39
N CYS A 67 9.82 0.99 8.03
CA CYS A 67 10.29 2.36 8.23
C CYS A 67 10.42 2.74 9.72
N MET A 68 9.48 2.31 10.57
CA MET A 68 9.48 2.62 12.00
C MET A 68 10.67 1.94 12.71
N PHE A 69 10.88 0.64 12.45
CA PHE A 69 11.99 -0.13 13.03
C PHE A 69 13.35 0.33 12.53
N ARG A 70 13.48 0.71 11.25
CA ARG A 70 14.74 1.29 10.75
C ARG A 70 15.10 2.59 11.47
N LYS A 71 14.11 3.42 11.80
CA LYS A 71 14.33 4.67 12.55
C LYS A 71 14.78 4.38 13.99
N GLN A 72 14.24 3.33 14.61
CA GLN A 72 14.54 2.94 15.99
C GLN A 72 15.96 2.34 16.15
N PHE A 73 16.45 1.60 15.15
CA PHE A 73 17.82 1.05 15.16
C PHE A 73 18.91 2.07 14.77
N PHE A 74 18.63 3.01 13.87
CA PHE A 74 19.62 3.98 13.39
C PHE A 74 19.81 5.23 14.29
N GLN A 75 19.02 5.41 15.35
CA GLN A 75 19.21 6.52 16.32
C GLN A 75 19.99 6.14 17.58
N LYS A 76 20.46 4.89 17.71
CA LYS A 76 21.22 4.40 18.87
C LYS A 76 22.64 3.92 18.54
N GLY A 77 23.16 4.21 17.35
CA GLY A 77 24.53 3.89 16.92
C GLY A 77 25.33 5.15 16.67
#